data_AF-A0A0W7TIS9-F1
#
_entry.id   AF-A0A0W7TIS9-F1
#
_cell.length_a   1.000
_cell.length_b   1.000
_cell.length_c   1.000
_cell.angle_alpha   90.00
_cell.angle_beta   90.00
_cell.angle_gamma   90.00
#
_symmetry.space_group_name_H-M   'P 1'
#
loop_
_entity.id
_entity.type
_entity.pdbx_description
1 polymer ?
#
loop_
_entity_poly.entity_id
_entity_poly.type
_entity_poly.pdbx_seq_one_letter_code
_entity_poly.pdbx_strand_id
1 'polypeptide(L)' 'MPQHRHCRRCGKAFIGEGPYCSDECRDLDGQAAKKKLYRYIAEIAVLWAVVIAAVLVIGL' A
#
# COMPACT_ATOMS: atom_id res chain seq x y z
N MET A 1 -2.75 -14.75 -32.64
CA MET A 1 -3.65 -13.79 -31.95
C MET A 1 -2.80 -13.03 -30.94
N PRO A 2 -2.74 -11.69 -30.97
CA PRO A 2 -1.92 -10.93 -30.00
C PRO A 2 -2.47 -11.14 -28.59
N GLN A 3 -1.62 -11.42 -27.61
CA GLN A 3 -2.03 -11.54 -26.20
C GLN A 3 -2.24 -10.15 -25.61
N HIS A 4 -3.50 -9.73 -25.48
CA HIS A 4 -3.88 -8.47 -24.83
C HIS A 4 -4.01 -8.70 -23.33
N ARG A 5 -3.33 -7.88 -22.53
CA ARG A 5 -3.43 -7.92 -21.06
C ARG A 5 -4.41 -6.86 -20.59
N HIS A 6 -5.03 -7.09 -19.44
CA HIS A 6 -5.89 -6.11 -18.80
C HIS A 6 -5.13 -5.41 -17.67
N CYS A 7 -5.25 -4.08 -17.58
CA CYS A 7 -4.64 -3.31 -16.51
C CYS A 7 -5.26 -3.69 -15.16
N ARG A 8 -4.43 -4.00 -14.16
CA ARG A 8 -4.90 -4.40 -12.82
C ARG A 8 -5.72 -3.33 -12.10
N ARG A 9 -5.50 -2.06 -12.46
CA ARG A 9 -6.13 -0.89 -11.83
C ARG A 9 -7.43 -0.47 -12.52
N CYS A 10 -7.39 -0.28 -13.84
CA CYS A 10 -8.51 0.30 -14.60
C CYS A 10 -9.23 -0.70 -15.53
N GLY A 11 -8.72 -1.93 -15.66
CA GLY A 11 -9.33 -2.97 -16.49
C GLY A 11 -9.20 -2.75 -18.00
N LYS A 12 -8.55 -1.68 -18.47
CA LYS A 12 -8.35 -1.45 -19.91
C LYS A 12 -7.46 -2.54 -20.50
N ALA A 13 -7.87 -3.07 -21.65
CA ALA A 13 -7.04 -3.95 -22.48
C ALA A 13 -5.90 -3.14 -23.11
N PHE A 14 -4.66 -3.61 -22.98
CA PHE A 14 -3.48 -2.97 -23.53
C PHE A 14 -2.46 -4.02 -24.00
N ILE A 15 -1.59 -3.60 -24.93
CA ILE A 15 -0.48 -4.40 -25.45
C ILE A 15 0.81 -3.77 -24.94
N GLY A 16 1.57 -4.53 -24.15
CA GLY A 16 2.79 -4.06 -23.52
C GLY A 16 3.30 -5.03 -22.46
N GLU A 17 4.40 -4.66 -21.82
CA GLU A 17 4.97 -5.39 -20.68
C GLU A 17 4.55 -4.77 -19.35
N GLY A 18 4.31 -5.62 -18.36
CA GLY A 18 3.92 -5.22 -17.01
C GLY A 18 2.42 -5.29 -16.71
N PRO A 19 2.03 -4.97 -15.46
CA PRO A 19 0.66 -5.13 -14.96
C PRO A 19 -0.25 -3.89 -15.12
N TYR A 20 0.28 -2.76 -15.63
CA TYR A 20 -0.44 -1.50 -15.74
C TYR A 20 -0.36 -0.94 -17.16
N CYS A 21 -1.44 -0.32 -17.64
CA CYS A 21 -1.49 0.28 -18.97
C CYS A 21 -0.75 1.62 -19.10
N SER A 22 -0.45 2.27 -17.98
CA SER A 22 0.27 3.54 -17.92
C SER A 22 0.97 3.70 -16.57
N ASP A 23 1.99 4.55 -16.51
CA ASP A 23 2.67 4.90 -15.26
C ASP A 23 1.72 5.57 -14.26
N GLU A 24 0.72 6.31 -14.73
CA GLU A 24 -0.31 6.88 -13.88
C GLU A 24 -1.10 5.80 -13.12
N CYS A 25 -1.50 4.71 -13.81
CA CYS A 25 -2.17 3.59 -13.14
C CYS A 25 -1.26 2.89 -12.12
N ARG A 26 0.04 2.81 -12.41
CA ARG A 26 1.04 2.24 -11.50
C ARG A 26 1.23 3.12 -10.26
N ASP A 27 1.33 4.44 -10.44
CA ASP A 27 1.55 5.38 -9.35
C ASP A 27 0.33 5.47 -8.45
N LEU A 28 -0.88 5.54 -9.02
CA LEU A 28 -2.13 5.54 -8.26
C LEU A 28 -2.32 4.25 -7.43
N ASP A 29 -1.87 3.10 -7.94
CA ASP A 29 -1.86 1.84 -7.18
C ASP A 29 -0.81 1.84 -6.08
N GLY A 30 0.38 2.36 -6.37
CA GLY A 30 1.44 2.58 -5.40
C GLY A 30 0.99 3.52 -4.27
N GLN A 31 0.32 4.62 -4.57
CA GLN A 31 -0.17 5.58 -3.58
C GLN A 31 -1.28 4.99 -2.70
N ALA A 32 -2.19 4.20 -3.28
CA ALA A 32 -3.21 3.50 -2.51
C ALA A 32 -2.58 2.49 -1.53
N ALA A 33 -1.55 1.76 -1.96
CA ALA A 33 -0.79 0.85 -1.10
C ALA A 33 -0.02 1.60 0.00
N LYS A 34 0.66 2.70 -0.34
CA LYS A 34 1.39 3.54 0.62
C LYS A 34 0.48 4.14 1.69
N LYS A 35 -0.72 4.60 1.34
CA LYS A 35 -1.69 5.15 2.30
C LYS A 35 -2.16 4.10 3.31
N LYS A 36 -2.40 2.86 2.84
CA LYS A 36 -2.74 1.74 3.73
C LYS A 36 -1.56 1.40 4.65
N LEU A 37 -0.35 1.34 4.11
CA LEU A 37 0.85 1.06 4.89
C LEU A 37 1.09 2.11 5.97
N TYR A 38 0.94 3.40 5.64
CA TYR A 38 1.08 4.49 6.61
C TYR A 38 0.07 4.38 7.76
N ARG A 39 -1.17 4.01 7.44
CA ARG A 39 -2.22 3.79 8.45
C ARG A 39 -1.85 2.65 9.40
N TYR A 40 -1.37 1.52 8.88
CA TYR A 40 -0.92 0.42 9.72
C TYR A 40 0.28 0.79 10.60
N ILE A 41 1.26 1.54 10.06
CA ILE A 41 2.42 2.02 10.82
C ILE A 41 1.96 2.93 11.97
N ALA A 42 1.00 3.81 11.72
CA ALA A 42 0.46 4.68 12.77
C ALA A 42 -0.25 3.88 13.88
N GLU A 43 -1.05 2.87 13.54
CA GLU A 43 -1.69 1.99 14.52
C GLU A 43 -0.67 1.23 15.37
N ILE A 44 0.37 0.68 14.73
CA ILE A 44 1.47 0.00 15.42
C ILE A 44 2.20 0.98 16.35
N ALA A 45 2.49 2.20 15.90
CA ALA A 45 3.16 3.21 16.72
C ALA A 45 2.35 3.57 17.98
N VAL A 46 1.02 3.67 17.85
CA VAL A 46 0.13 3.91 19.01
C VAL A 46 0.19 2.74 19.98
N LEU A 47 0.13 1.50 19.51
CA LEU A 47 0.24 0.31 20.36
C LEU A 47 1.58 0.29 21.12
N TRP A 48 2.69 0.57 20.43
CA TRP A 48 4.00 0.66 21.06
C TRP A 48 4.08 1.79 22.10
N ALA A 49 3.49 2.94 21.82
CA ALA A 49 3.44 4.04 22.78
C ALA A 49 2.71 3.63 24.07
N VAL A 50 1.59 2.90 23.96
CA VAL A 50 0.85 2.39 25.12
C VAL A 50 1.69 1.37 25.91
N VAL A 51 2.36 0.45 25.22
CA VAL A 51 3.23 -0.54 25.87
C VAL A 51 4.38 0.15 26.62
N ILE A 52 5.05 1.11 25.99
CA ILE A 52 6.14 1.88 26.62
C ILE A 52 5.61 2.62 27.86
N ALA A 53 4.46 3.29 27.75
CA ALA A 53 3.86 3.98 28.88
C ALA A 53 3.53 3.02 30.03
N ALA A 54 2.96 1.86 29.74
CA ALA A 54 2.66 0.85 30.76
C ALA A 54 3.93 0.33 31.45
N VAL A 55 4.99 0.06 30.69
CA VAL A 55 6.29 -0.36 31.26
C VAL A 55 6.89 0.72 32.15
N LEU A 56 6.81 1.99 31.74
CA LEU A 56 7.31 3.10 32.55
C LEU A 56 6.50 3.33 33.83
N VAL A 57 5.20 3.03 33.83
CA VAL A 57 4.34 3.16 35.02
C VAL A 57 4.51 1.98 35.99
N ILE A 58 4.79 0.78 35.47
CA ILE A 58 4.93 -0.44 36.30
C ILE A 58 6.38 -0.65 36.75
N GLY A 59 7.35 -0.29 35.91
CA GLY A 59 8.77 -0.48 36.16
C GLY A 59 9.46 0.65 36.94
N LEU A 60 8.72 1.70 37.30
CA LEU A 60 9.15 2.86 38.09
C LEU A 60 8.35 2.88 39.41
#